data_AF-A0A5N5PIP8-F1
#
_entry.id   AF-A0A5N5PIP8-F1
#
_cell.length_a   1.000
_cell.length_b   1.000
_cell.length_c   1.000
_cell.angle_alpha   90.00
_cell.angle_beta   90.00
_cell.angle_gamma   90.00
#
_symmetry.space_group_name_H-M   'P 1'
#
loop_
_entity.id
_entity.type
_entity.pdbx_description
1 polymer ?
#
loop_
_entity_poly.entity_id
_entity_poly.type
_entity_poly.pdbx_seq_one_letter_code
_entity_poly.pdbx_strand_id
1 'polypeptide(L)'
;MDYEQYPDGLADVAGYWAEDLIFGGIVLFDGGESGLECRDVYFHSGRKRTTFRIWRLLDSQLSDLVEFLTSEEPPPSPPFPILASDHNLHRYDPWDAIAQHHIFRDPWERKIPTTKAEETRDVRSTGDYPELATMFTDLQQICQTSPDADTTSRHLQDCIHT
;
A
#
# COMPACT_ATOMS: atom_id res chain seq x y z
N MET A 1 1.56 -14.32 18.94
CA MET A 1 0.89 -13.04 19.22
C MET A 1 0.94 -12.86 20.73
N ASP A 2 1.52 -11.75 21.18
CA ASP A 2 1.65 -11.45 22.61
C ASP A 2 0.44 -10.61 23.02
N TYR A 3 -0.66 -11.28 23.36
CA TYR A 3 -1.92 -10.58 23.63
C TYR A 3 -1.89 -9.81 24.96
N GLU A 4 -0.90 -10.05 25.84
CA GLU A 4 -0.77 -9.35 27.11
C GLU A 4 -0.42 -7.86 26.96
N GLN A 5 0.01 -7.44 25.77
CA GLN A 5 0.26 -6.02 25.48
C GLN A 5 -1.03 -5.20 25.36
N TYR A 6 -2.15 -5.86 25.04
CA TYR A 6 -3.42 -5.19 24.80
C TYR A 6 -4.15 -4.97 26.13
N PRO A 7 -4.74 -3.78 26.38
CA PRO A 7 -5.45 -3.49 27.62
C PRO A 7 -6.52 -4.54 27.97
N ASP A 8 -7.28 -5.00 26.97
CA ASP A 8 -8.33 -6.01 27.13
C ASP A 8 -7.91 -7.39 26.57
N GLY A 9 -6.61 -7.57 26.32
CA GLY A 9 -6.01 -8.84 25.97
C GLY A 9 -6.57 -9.45 24.67
N LEU A 10 -7.18 -10.63 24.79
CA LEU A 10 -7.73 -11.37 23.66
C LEU A 10 -8.94 -10.68 23.00
N ALA A 11 -9.66 -9.83 23.74
CA ALA A 11 -10.80 -9.10 23.20
C ALA A 11 -10.35 -8.10 22.11
N ASP A 12 -9.27 -7.36 22.36
CA ASP A 12 -8.68 -6.44 21.39
C ASP A 12 -8.19 -7.18 20.14
N VAL A 13 -7.53 -8.32 20.33
CA VAL A 13 -7.12 -9.21 19.23
C VAL A 13 -8.31 -9.63 18.37
N ALA A 14 -9.42 -10.02 18.99
CA ALA A 14 -10.65 -10.39 18.29
C ALA A 14 -11.25 -9.19 17.54
N GLY A 15 -11.17 -7.99 18.12
CA GLY A 15 -11.55 -6.73 17.47
C GLY A 15 -10.76 -6.48 16.19
N TYR A 16 -9.43 -6.49 16.26
CA TYR A 16 -8.57 -6.29 15.08
C TYR A 16 -8.80 -7.36 14.01
N TRP A 17 -9.01 -8.63 14.40
CA TRP A 17 -9.36 -9.69 13.47
C TRP A 17 -10.71 -9.45 12.78
N ALA A 18 -11.72 -9.00 13.54
CA ALA A 18 -13.03 -8.67 12.99
C ALA A 18 -12.94 -7.50 11.99
N GLU A 19 -12.13 -6.48 12.28
CA GLU A 19 -11.91 -5.36 11.36
C GLU A 19 -11.28 -5.80 10.04
N ASP A 20 -10.22 -6.62 10.08
CA ASP A 20 -9.60 -7.14 8.87
C ASP A 20 -10.60 -7.92 8.00
N LEU A 21 -11.53 -8.65 8.63
CA LEU A 21 -12.58 -9.39 7.95
C LEU A 21 -13.74 -8.55 7.43
N ILE A 22 -14.22 -7.58 8.20
CA ILE A 22 -15.36 -6.74 7.85
C ILE A 22 -14.90 -5.65 6.89
N PHE A 23 -13.93 -4.82 7.30
CA PHE A 23 -13.51 -3.66 6.53
C PHE A 23 -12.53 -4.01 5.41
N GLY A 24 -11.77 -5.11 5.53
CA GLY A 24 -10.72 -5.46 4.58
C GLY A 24 -9.31 -5.08 5.05
N GLY A 25 -9.20 -4.51 6.25
CA GLY A 25 -7.96 -4.22 6.94
C GLY A 25 -8.22 -3.68 8.35
N ILE A 26 -7.21 -3.78 9.21
CA ILE A 26 -7.22 -3.09 10.51
C ILE A 26 -7.14 -1.59 10.23
N VAL A 27 -8.04 -0.81 10.83
CA VAL A 27 -8.08 0.65 10.61
C VAL A 27 -7.07 1.36 11.52
N LEU A 28 -6.26 2.21 10.92
CA LEU A 28 -5.20 3.01 11.54
C LEU A 28 -5.38 4.47 11.15
N PHE A 29 -4.83 5.38 11.95
CA PHE A 29 -4.93 6.83 11.73
C PHE A 29 -3.55 7.45 11.68
N ASP A 30 -3.36 8.46 10.82
CA ASP A 30 -2.22 9.37 10.94
C ASP A 30 -2.48 10.33 12.11
N GLY A 31 -1.83 10.03 13.23
CA GLY A 31 -1.87 10.77 14.49
C GLY A 31 -1.17 12.12 14.44
N GLY A 32 -0.43 12.43 13.37
CA GLY A 32 0.48 13.57 13.33
C GLY A 32 1.56 13.53 14.41
N GLU A 33 2.29 14.62 14.59
CA GLU A 33 3.36 14.71 15.60
C GLU A 33 2.83 14.63 17.04
N SER A 34 1.57 15.05 17.24
CA SER A 34 0.92 14.98 18.55
C SER A 34 0.40 13.58 18.89
N GLY A 35 0.25 12.69 17.91
CA GLY A 35 -0.42 11.40 18.04
C GLY A 35 -1.93 11.49 18.28
N LEU A 36 -2.52 12.68 18.21
CA LEU A 36 -3.94 12.96 18.47
C LEU A 36 -4.67 13.54 17.27
N GLU A 37 -3.97 13.80 16.17
CA GLU A 37 -4.58 14.22 14.92
C GLU A 37 -5.20 13.02 14.20
N CYS A 38 -6.04 13.29 13.22
CA CYS A 38 -6.58 12.28 12.32
C CYS A 38 -6.51 12.85 10.91
N ARG A 39 -5.29 12.91 10.37
CA ARG A 39 -5.04 13.54 9.06
C ARG A 39 -5.55 12.70 7.92
N ASP A 40 -5.34 11.38 8.04
CA ASP A 40 -5.65 10.40 7.00
C ASP A 40 -5.98 9.05 7.67
N VAL A 41 -6.72 8.21 6.94
CA VAL A 41 -7.11 6.86 7.37
C VAL A 41 -6.36 5.82 6.54
N TYR A 42 -5.78 4.84 7.23
CA TYR A 42 -4.97 3.79 6.65
C TYR A 42 -5.48 2.42 7.02
N PHE A 43 -5.35 1.46 6.12
CA PHE A 43 -5.66 0.06 6.36
C PHE A 43 -4.39 -0.77 6.40
N HIS A 44 -4.31 -1.67 7.39
CA HIS A 44 -3.38 -2.79 7.36
C HIS A 44 -4.14 -4.07 7.05
N SER A 45 -4.07 -4.52 5.80
CA SER A 45 -4.76 -5.73 5.36
C SER A 45 -3.95 -6.99 5.71
N GLY A 46 -4.58 -7.95 6.41
CA GLY A 46 -4.04 -9.27 6.75
C GLY A 46 -4.30 -10.35 5.70
N ARG A 47 -4.76 -9.95 4.50
CA ARG A 47 -5.31 -10.85 3.48
C ARG A 47 -4.22 -11.39 2.54
N LYS A 48 -4.46 -12.60 2.03
CA LYS A 48 -3.60 -13.18 0.99
C LYS A 48 -3.80 -12.45 -0.33
N ARG A 49 -2.73 -12.28 -1.10
CA ARG A 49 -2.73 -11.63 -2.43
C ARG A 49 -3.10 -10.15 -2.42
N THR A 50 -3.06 -9.51 -1.26
CA THR A 50 -3.04 -8.05 -1.11
C THR A 50 -1.62 -7.60 -0.78
N THR A 51 -1.40 -6.30 -0.65
CA THR A 51 -0.16 -5.76 -0.09
C THR A 51 -0.04 -6.10 1.40
N PHE A 52 1.18 -6.32 1.88
CA PHE A 52 1.46 -6.42 3.31
C PHE A 52 1.63 -5.03 3.97
N ARG A 53 1.72 -3.98 3.14
CA ARG A 53 1.95 -2.61 3.57
C ARG A 53 0.70 -1.99 4.16
N ILE A 54 0.93 -0.98 4.99
CA ILE A 54 -0.11 -0.08 5.47
C ILE A 54 -0.40 0.92 4.37
N TRP A 55 -1.63 0.98 3.89
CA TRP A 55 -1.99 1.76 2.71
C TRP A 55 -3.07 2.78 3.05
N ARG A 56 -2.93 3.99 2.50
CA ARG A 56 -3.91 5.07 2.70
C ARG A 56 -5.16 4.80 1.89
N LEU A 57 -6.33 5.00 2.50
CA LEU A 57 -7.60 5.01 1.75
C LEU A 57 -7.58 6.15 0.72
N LEU A 58 -8.20 5.92 -0.44
CA LEU A 58 -8.52 7.00 -1.36
C LEU A 58 -9.68 7.83 -0.80
N ASP A 59 -9.74 9.10 -1.20
CA ASP A 59 -10.86 9.98 -0.84
C ASP A 59 -12.22 9.37 -1.24
N SER A 60 -12.28 8.69 -2.39
CA SER A 60 -13.48 7.96 -2.81
C SER A 60 -13.82 6.79 -1.90
N GLN A 61 -12.84 5.96 -1.54
CA GLN A 61 -13.04 4.83 -0.64
C GLN A 61 -13.48 5.28 0.76
N LEU A 62 -12.91 6.39 1.26
CA LEU A 62 -13.32 6.99 2.52
C LEU A 62 -14.73 7.60 2.43
N SER A 63 -15.05 8.28 1.33
CA SER A 63 -16.38 8.85 1.10
C SER A 63 -17.45 7.77 1.07
N ASP A 64 -17.24 6.68 0.31
CA ASP A 64 -18.15 5.54 0.22
C ASP A 64 -18.37 4.88 1.60
N LEU A 65 -17.29 4.76 2.39
CA LEU A 65 -17.34 4.25 3.75
C LEU A 65 -18.19 5.13 4.67
N VAL A 66 -17.94 6.45 4.67
CA VAL A 66 -18.67 7.41 5.50
C VAL A 66 -20.14 7.48 5.08
N GLU A 67 -20.42 7.51 3.79
CA GLU A 67 -21.79 7.49 3.26
C GLU A 67 -22.53 6.23 3.73
N PHE A 68 -21.93 5.06 3.59
CA PHE A 68 -22.52 3.81 4.07
C PHE A 68 -22.79 3.81 5.58
N LEU A 69 -21.85 4.32 6.39
CA LEU A 69 -21.98 4.32 7.85
C LEU A 69 -22.96 5.36 8.40
N THR A 70 -23.18 6.45 7.67
CA THR A 70 -23.99 7.59 8.13
C THR A 70 -25.36 7.71 7.46
N SER A 71 -25.59 7.00 6.34
CA SER A 71 -26.86 7.04 5.64
C SER A 71 -27.98 6.35 6.44
N GLU A 72 -29.16 6.99 6.49
CA GLU A 72 -30.38 6.39 7.02
C GLU A 72 -30.86 5.23 6.15
N GLU A 73 -30.65 5.34 4.84
CA GLU A 73 -30.90 4.31 3.84
C GLU A 73 -29.57 3.92 3.18
N PRO A 74 -28.84 2.94 3.73
CA PRO A 74 -27.53 2.58 3.20
C PRO A 74 -27.64 2.04 1.77
N PRO A 75 -26.64 2.29 0.92
CA PRO A 75 -26.63 1.76 -0.43
C PRO A 75 -26.70 0.22 -0.40
N PRO A 76 -27.40 -0.40 -1.37
CA PRO A 76 -27.67 -1.84 -1.37
C PRO A 76 -26.41 -2.70 -1.47
N SER A 77 -25.32 -2.14 -2.00
CA SER A 77 -24.00 -2.76 -2.00
C SER A 77 -23.08 -2.08 -0.98
N PRO A 78 -22.72 -2.75 0.12
CA PRO A 78 -21.76 -2.20 1.07
C PRO A 78 -20.38 -2.05 0.42
N PRO A 79 -19.56 -1.07 0.82
CA PRO A 79 -18.19 -0.89 0.30
C PRO A 79 -17.20 -1.95 0.82
N PHE A 80 -17.68 -2.99 1.48
CA PHE A 80 -16.88 -3.95 2.23
C PHE A 80 -16.72 -5.30 1.51
N PRO A 81 -15.54 -5.96 1.62
CA PRO A 81 -14.29 -5.41 2.17
C PRO A 81 -13.64 -4.42 1.20
N ILE A 82 -13.08 -3.32 1.72
CA ILE A 82 -12.29 -2.37 0.94
C ILE A 82 -10.91 -2.99 0.72
N LEU A 83 -10.51 -3.10 -0.55
CA LEU A 83 -9.23 -3.68 -0.94
C LEU A 83 -8.32 -2.60 -1.53
N ALA A 84 -7.02 -2.70 -1.24
CA ALA A 84 -6.01 -1.88 -1.89
C ALA A 84 -6.04 -2.12 -3.40
N SER A 85 -6.12 -1.04 -4.16
CA SER A 85 -6.00 -1.04 -5.62
C SER A 85 -4.65 -0.47 -6.05
N ASP A 86 -4.34 -0.56 -7.34
CA ASP A 86 -3.14 0.06 -7.91
C ASP A 86 -3.17 1.59 -7.87
N HIS A 87 -4.32 2.20 -7.53
CA HIS A 87 -4.44 3.64 -7.29
C HIS A 87 -4.07 4.04 -5.86
N ASN A 88 -4.04 3.10 -4.90
CA ASN A 88 -3.59 3.37 -3.54
C ASN A 88 -2.05 3.45 -3.50
N LEU A 89 -1.49 4.56 -3.97
CA LEU A 89 -0.04 4.73 -4.13
C LEU A 89 0.70 4.95 -2.79
N HIS A 90 0.01 5.52 -1.79
CA HIS A 90 0.60 5.82 -0.49
C HIS A 90 0.61 4.57 0.39
N ARG A 91 1.73 3.84 0.35
CA ARG A 91 1.92 2.59 1.09
C ARG A 91 3.20 2.60 1.90
N TYR A 92 3.09 2.34 3.19
CA TYR A 92 4.21 2.31 4.13
C TYR A 92 4.48 0.89 4.60
N ASP A 93 5.77 0.57 4.74
CA ASP A 93 6.15 -0.60 5.53
C ASP A 93 5.60 -0.43 6.97
N PRO A 94 5.10 -1.51 7.62
CA PRO A 94 4.56 -1.40 8.97
C PRO A 94 5.52 -0.77 9.99
N TRP A 95 6.83 -0.96 9.82
CA TRP A 95 7.83 -0.32 10.67
C TRP A 95 7.90 1.19 10.41
N ASP A 96 7.99 1.61 9.15
CA ASP A 96 8.08 3.04 8.79
C ASP A 96 6.82 3.79 9.22
N ALA A 97 5.64 3.17 9.04
CA ALA A 97 4.35 3.73 9.39
C ALA A 97 4.31 4.21 10.86
N ILE A 98 4.78 3.38 11.79
CA ILE A 98 4.75 3.75 13.21
C ILE A 98 5.99 4.56 13.59
N ALA A 99 7.19 4.13 13.18
CA ALA A 99 8.45 4.74 13.63
C ALA A 99 8.71 6.13 13.03
N GLN A 100 8.16 6.44 11.86
CA GLN A 100 8.42 7.68 11.12
C GLN A 100 7.17 8.50 10.84
N HIS A 101 6.03 7.84 10.63
CA HIS A 101 4.81 8.52 10.16
C HIS A 101 3.71 8.65 11.22
N HIS A 102 3.90 8.11 12.43
CA HIS A 102 2.90 8.16 13.51
C HIS A 102 1.53 7.59 13.08
N ILE A 103 1.57 6.55 12.23
CA ILE A 103 0.37 5.85 11.76
C ILE A 103 0.13 4.64 12.64
N PHE A 104 -0.85 4.73 13.52
CA PHE A 104 -1.30 3.66 14.42
C PHE A 104 -2.74 3.94 14.88
N ARG A 105 -3.43 2.94 15.41
CA ARG A 105 -4.65 3.22 16.18
C ARG A 105 -4.29 3.57 17.61
N ASP A 106 -3.53 2.67 18.23
CA ASP A 106 -3.11 2.79 19.61
C ASP A 106 -1.58 2.74 19.68
N PRO A 107 -0.92 3.59 20.49
CA PRO A 107 0.53 3.57 20.64
C PRO A 107 1.10 2.21 21.08
N TRP A 108 0.30 1.40 21.77
CA TRP A 108 0.65 0.06 22.27
C TRP A 108 0.23 -1.09 21.32
N GLU A 109 -0.40 -0.80 20.18
CA GLU A 109 -0.96 -1.83 19.28
C GLU A 109 0.10 -2.81 18.75
N ARG A 110 1.33 -2.34 18.51
CA ARG A 110 2.43 -3.13 17.94
C ARG A 110 3.75 -2.90 18.67
N LYS A 111 4.45 -3.99 18.99
CA LYS A 111 5.87 -3.94 19.37
C LYS A 111 6.70 -3.72 18.12
N ILE A 112 7.20 -2.50 17.96
CA ILE A 112 8.10 -2.15 16.86
C ILE A 112 9.52 -2.57 17.28
N PRO A 113 10.21 -3.41 16.50
CA PRO A 113 11.63 -3.65 16.71
C PRO A 113 12.43 -2.34 16.64
N THR A 114 13.50 -2.22 17.41
CA THR A 114 14.36 -1.01 17.41
C THR A 114 14.92 -0.70 16.03
N THR A 115 15.11 -1.72 15.20
CA THR A 115 15.61 -1.62 13.84
C THR A 115 14.66 -2.30 12.86
N LYS A 116 14.47 -1.70 11.69
CA LYS A 116 13.70 -2.31 10.60
C LYS A 116 14.31 -3.66 10.20
N ALA A 117 13.45 -4.66 9.99
CA ALA A 117 13.89 -5.99 9.58
C ALA A 117 14.59 -5.95 8.21
N GLU A 118 15.75 -6.60 8.09
CA GLU A 118 16.51 -6.63 6.84
C GLU A 118 15.73 -7.27 5.69
N GLU A 119 14.89 -8.26 6.00
CA GLU A 119 14.09 -9.04 5.04
C GLU A 119 13.07 -8.17 4.28
N THR A 120 12.48 -7.16 4.92
CA THR A 120 11.46 -6.28 4.29
C THR A 120 12.02 -4.95 3.83
N ARG A 121 13.27 -4.62 4.21
CA ARG A 121 13.86 -3.31 3.96
C ARG A 121 14.01 -3.00 2.47
N ASP A 122 14.47 -3.97 1.69
CA ASP A 122 14.93 -3.76 0.30
C ASP A 122 14.10 -4.53 -0.75
N VAL A 123 13.04 -5.24 -0.34
CA VAL A 123 12.16 -5.98 -1.25
C VAL A 123 11.12 -5.02 -1.86
N ARG A 124 11.09 -4.95 -3.19
CA ARG A 124 10.10 -4.17 -3.95
C ARG A 124 9.34 -5.07 -4.90
N SER A 125 8.02 -5.13 -4.74
CA SER A 125 7.10 -5.86 -5.62
C SER A 125 6.09 -4.88 -6.22
N THR A 126 5.54 -5.17 -7.40
CA THR A 126 4.44 -4.37 -7.97
C THR A 126 3.19 -4.41 -7.10
N GLY A 127 3.01 -5.49 -6.34
CA GLY A 127 1.92 -5.64 -5.38
C GLY A 127 2.04 -4.69 -4.18
N ASP A 128 3.24 -4.21 -3.84
CA ASP A 128 3.49 -3.27 -2.73
C ASP A 128 3.80 -1.84 -3.20
N TYR A 129 4.27 -1.71 -4.44
CA TYR A 129 4.61 -0.47 -5.13
C TYR A 129 3.94 -0.49 -6.51
N PRO A 130 2.64 -0.17 -6.59
CA PRO A 130 1.87 -0.28 -7.84
C PRO A 130 2.46 0.57 -8.97
N GLU A 131 3.13 1.67 -8.66
CA GLU A 131 3.82 2.53 -9.63
C GLU A 131 4.92 1.79 -10.41
N LEU A 132 5.50 0.71 -9.87
CA LEU A 132 6.50 -0.09 -10.57
C LEU A 132 5.92 -0.78 -11.81
N ALA A 133 4.62 -1.10 -11.84
CA ALA A 133 4.00 -1.73 -13.00
C ALA A 133 4.03 -0.80 -14.22
N THR A 134 3.73 0.48 -14.00
CA THR A 134 3.84 1.51 -15.03
C THR A 134 5.29 1.68 -15.47
N MET A 135 6.23 1.78 -14.52
CA MET A 135 7.66 1.91 -14.84
C MET A 135 8.20 0.75 -15.68
N PHE A 136 7.81 -0.49 -15.38
CA PHE A 136 8.23 -1.65 -16.17
C PHE A 136 7.65 -1.60 -17.59
N THR A 137 6.41 -1.16 -17.74
CA THR A 137 5.75 -1.02 -19.04
C THR A 137 6.43 0.05 -19.89
N ASP A 138 6.73 1.21 -19.29
CA ASP A 138 7.42 2.31 -19.96
C ASP A 138 8.82 1.91 -20.44
N LEU A 139 9.58 1.21 -19.59
CA LEU A 139 10.90 0.70 -19.95
C LEU A 139 10.86 -0.30 -21.11
N GLN A 140 9.86 -1.20 -21.12
CA GLN A 140 9.67 -2.12 -22.23
C GLN A 140 9.38 -1.39 -23.53
N GLN A 141 8.54 -0.35 -23.48
CA GLN A 141 8.24 0.47 -24.65
C GLN A 141 9.46 1.25 -25.14
N ILE A 142 10.30 1.79 -24.25
CA ILE A 142 11.57 2.44 -24.62
C ILE A 142 12.50 1.45 -25.32
N CYS A 143 12.67 0.25 -24.77
CA CYS A 143 13.51 -0.78 -25.39
C CYS A 143 13.00 -1.23 -26.76
N GLN A 144 11.69 -1.21 -27.00
CA GLN A 144 11.07 -1.56 -28.28
C GLN A 144 11.08 -0.42 -29.30
N THR A 145 11.10 0.83 -28.83
CA THR A 145 11.07 2.04 -29.68
C THR A 145 12.46 2.57 -30.00
N SER A 146 13.53 2.05 -29.37
CA SER A 146 14.91 2.30 -29.80
C SER A 146 15.16 1.52 -31.10
N PRO A 147 15.11 2.15 -32.29
CA PRO A 147 15.54 1.47 -33.48
C PRO A 147 17.05 1.28 -33.36
N ASP A 148 17.53 0.09 -33.68
CA ASP A 148 18.95 -0.17 -33.73
C ASP A 148 19.68 0.94 -34.48
N ALA A 149 20.85 1.30 -33.97
CA ALA A 149 21.91 2.00 -34.69
C ALA A 149 22.43 1.14 -35.86
N ASP A 150 21.52 0.65 -36.70
CA ASP A 150 21.77 -0.21 -37.84
C ASP A 150 21.35 0.52 -39.12
N THR A 151 21.92 1.71 -39.29
CA THR A 151 22.05 2.38 -40.59
C THR A 151 23.45 2.98 -40.68
N THR A 152 24.45 2.15 -40.47
CA THR A 152 25.84 2.47 -40.86
C THR A 152 26.49 1.30 -41.59
N SER A 153 25.69 0.45 -42.24
CA SER A 153 26.16 -0.62 -43.13
C SER A 153 25.49 -0.59 -44.52
N ARG A 154 25.04 0.59 -44.99
CA ARG A 154 24.63 0.77 -46.40
C ARG A 154 25.39 1.84 -47.17
N HIS A 155 26.32 2.56 -46.53
CA HIS A 155 27.09 3.61 -47.21
C HIS A 155 28.53 3.19 -47.62
N LEU A 156 28.93 1.94 -47.35
CA LEU A 156 30.27 1.42 -47.63
C LEU A 156 30.33 0.35 -48.74
N GLN A 157 29.22 0.10 -49.44
CA GLN A 157 29.19 -0.80 -50.61
C GLN A 157 29.16 -0.08 -51.97
N ASP A 158 29.04 1.25 -51.99
CA ASP A 158 29.08 2.04 -53.24
C ASP A 158 30.45 2.66 -53.55
N CYS A 159 31.52 2.30 -52.80
CA CYS A 159 32.88 2.80 -53.06
C CYS A 159 33.86 1.73 -53.58
N ILE A 160 33.40 0.54 -53.92
CA ILE A 160 34.22 -0.48 -54.58
C ILE A 160 33.52 -0.78 -55.88
N HIS A 161 33.84 -0.07 -56.95
CA HIS A 161 33.78 -0.43 -58.39
C HIS A 161 34.01 0.87 -59.18
N THR A 162 35.26 1.33 -59.21
CA THR A 162 35.80 2.20 -60.28
C THR A 162 37.25 1.81 -60.50
#